data_AF-A0A7Y9ZDQ4-F1
#
_entry.id   AF-A0A7Y9ZDQ4-F1
#
_cell.length_a   1.000
_cell.length_b   1.000
_cell.length_c   1.000
_cell.angle_alpha   90.00
_cell.angle_beta   90.00
_cell.angle_gamma   90.00
#
_symmetry.space_group_name_H-M   'P 1'
#
loop_
_entity.id
_entity.type
_entity.pdbx_description
1 polymer ?
#
loop_
_entity_poly.entity_id
_entity_poly.type
_entity_poly.pdbx_seq_one_letter_code
_entity_poly.pdbx_strand_id
1 'polypeptide(L)'
;MNNRRFSLPTPVRIAGAGATALGIVALSAGAASAHVTVTPSTTAAGSYTVLTFSVGHGCEGSPTTKIAIQMPEAIPSVTPTLNQGWAVRKVSEKLAKPIEDAHGNKLTERVSQVVYTARTPLADGFRDTFELSVQVPDAEGDTVTFPVIQTCQKGQTSWIETPAEGQDEEELESPAPAFTITAASGEGHHGGATDDDAGESDEHEAADADGDDDGDGDGLAVGGLVAGIGGLALGGLALARSGKKA
;
A
#
# COMPACT_ATOMS: atom_id res chain seq x y z
N MET A 1 -23.87 -71.60 52.00
CA MET A 1 -23.30 -70.26 51.73
C MET A 1 -23.96 -69.68 50.49
N ASN A 2 -24.77 -68.63 50.64
CA ASN A 2 -25.48 -68.01 49.51
C ASN A 2 -25.55 -66.49 49.77
N ASN A 3 -24.48 -65.76 49.43
CA ASN A 3 -24.43 -64.31 49.58
C ASN A 3 -25.00 -63.64 48.32
N ARG A 4 -26.15 -63.00 48.49
CA ARG A 4 -26.81 -62.15 47.50
C ARG A 4 -25.97 -60.88 47.27
N ARG A 5 -25.77 -60.56 45.99
CA ARG A 5 -24.92 -59.47 45.49
C ARG A 5 -25.62 -58.11 45.72
N PHE A 6 -24.85 -57.15 46.24
CA PHE A 6 -25.23 -55.74 46.31
C PHE A 6 -25.13 -55.08 44.92
N SER A 7 -26.15 -54.31 44.57
CA SER A 7 -26.22 -53.47 43.37
C SER A 7 -25.53 -52.13 43.64
N LEU A 8 -24.69 -51.66 42.73
CA LEU A 8 -24.06 -50.32 42.78
C LEU A 8 -24.75 -49.37 41.78
N PRO A 9 -24.97 -48.09 42.14
CA PRO A 9 -25.67 -47.12 41.32
C PRO A 9 -24.80 -46.55 40.18
N THR A 10 -25.49 -46.19 39.09
CA THR A 10 -25.00 -45.67 37.81
C THR A 10 -24.32 -44.30 37.92
N PRO A 11 -23.21 -44.03 37.20
CA PRO A 11 -22.60 -42.71 37.18
C PRO A 11 -23.34 -41.75 36.24
N VAL A 12 -23.71 -40.59 36.78
CA VAL A 12 -24.23 -39.41 36.07
C VAL A 12 -23.14 -38.86 35.15
N ARG A 13 -23.43 -38.78 33.84
CA ARG A 13 -22.56 -38.11 32.87
C ARG A 13 -22.86 -36.62 32.86
N ILE A 14 -21.91 -35.81 33.33
CA ILE A 14 -21.92 -34.36 33.16
C ILE A 14 -21.57 -34.08 31.70
N ALA A 15 -22.54 -33.55 30.95
CA ALA A 15 -22.37 -33.10 29.57
C ALA A 15 -21.45 -31.87 29.53
N GLY A 16 -20.48 -31.89 28.62
CA GLY A 16 -19.56 -30.78 28.39
C GLY A 16 -20.24 -29.60 27.71
N ALA A 17 -19.91 -28.39 28.17
CA ALA A 17 -20.18 -27.15 27.48
C ALA A 17 -18.84 -26.52 27.07
N GLY A 18 -18.33 -26.94 25.90
CA GLY A 18 -17.27 -26.21 25.21
C GLY A 18 -17.93 -25.27 24.21
N ALA A 19 -18.11 -24.00 24.57
CA ALA A 19 -18.54 -22.97 23.63
C ALA A 19 -17.31 -22.43 22.90
N THR A 20 -17.04 -22.94 21.70
CA THR A 20 -16.06 -22.37 20.77
C THR A 20 -16.59 -21.05 20.24
N ALA A 21 -16.00 -19.93 20.69
CA ALA A 21 -16.19 -18.62 20.08
C ALA A 21 -15.42 -18.56 18.74
N LEU A 22 -16.07 -18.95 17.65
CA LEU A 22 -15.63 -18.64 16.28
C LEU A 22 -16.39 -17.39 15.82
N GLY A 23 -15.86 -16.22 16.19
CA GLY A 23 -16.37 -14.92 15.74
C GLY A 23 -15.81 -14.56 14.37
N ILE A 24 -16.63 -14.82 13.34
CA ILE A 24 -16.76 -14.16 12.03
C ILE A 24 -15.54 -13.31 11.60
N VAL A 25 -14.67 -13.90 10.75
CA VAL A 25 -13.92 -13.10 9.77
C VAL A 25 -14.94 -12.65 8.75
N ALA A 26 -15.34 -11.39 8.78
CA ALA A 26 -16.06 -10.78 7.68
C ALA A 26 -15.06 -10.73 6.51
N LEU A 27 -15.09 -11.75 5.65
CA LEU A 27 -14.53 -11.60 4.32
C LEU A 27 -15.36 -10.51 3.66
N SER A 28 -14.81 -9.29 3.57
CA SER A 28 -15.21 -8.32 2.57
C SER A 28 -14.94 -8.99 1.23
N ALA A 29 -15.92 -9.72 0.72
CA ALA A 29 -15.99 -10.09 -0.67
C ALA A 29 -16.04 -8.76 -1.42
N GLY A 30 -14.87 -8.26 -1.82
CA GLY A 30 -14.77 -7.06 -2.62
C GLY A 30 -15.70 -7.26 -3.80
N ALA A 31 -16.74 -6.42 -3.89
CA ALA A 31 -17.45 -6.25 -5.14
C ALA A 31 -16.38 -6.13 -6.21
N ALA A 32 -16.45 -6.93 -7.26
CA ALA A 32 -15.52 -6.81 -8.38
C ALA A 32 -15.58 -5.34 -8.83
N SER A 33 -14.60 -4.54 -8.41
CA SER A 33 -14.68 -3.09 -8.52
C SER A 33 -14.53 -2.79 -10.00
N ALA A 34 -15.65 -2.44 -10.63
CA ALA A 34 -15.70 -1.95 -11.98
C ALA A 34 -15.02 -0.58 -12.09
N HIS A 35 -14.98 0.15 -10.98
CA HIS A 35 -14.51 1.52 -10.98
C HIS A 35 -12.99 1.59 -11.09
N VAL A 36 -12.51 2.63 -11.76
CA VAL A 36 -11.10 3.01 -11.64
C VAL A 36 -10.90 3.50 -10.21
N THR A 37 -9.91 2.93 -9.52
CA THR A 37 -9.58 3.30 -8.14
C THR A 37 -8.19 3.90 -8.06
N VAL A 38 -7.93 4.65 -6.99
CA VAL A 38 -6.60 5.11 -6.61
C VAL A 38 -6.26 4.57 -5.23
N THR A 39 -5.06 4.02 -5.07
CA THR A 39 -4.55 3.57 -3.78
C THR A 39 -3.23 4.28 -3.50
N PRO A 40 -3.20 5.22 -2.53
CA PRO A 40 -1.97 5.84 -2.07
C PRO A 40 -1.15 4.87 -1.20
N SER A 41 0.18 4.92 -1.29
CA SER A 41 1.07 4.21 -0.35
C SER A 41 1.08 4.83 1.05
N THR A 42 0.69 6.09 1.14
CA THR A 42 0.45 6.88 2.36
C THR A 42 -0.47 8.05 2.01
N THR A 43 -1.23 8.53 2.99
CA THR A 43 -2.12 9.70 2.88
C THR A 43 -1.68 10.88 3.75
N ALA A 44 -0.53 10.78 4.43
CA ALA A 44 -0.07 11.80 5.37
C ALA A 44 0.24 13.13 4.65
N ALA A 45 -0.29 14.24 5.17
CA ALA A 45 -0.01 15.59 4.69
C ALA A 45 1.50 15.84 4.53
N GLY A 46 1.88 16.45 3.40
CA GLY A 46 3.27 16.79 3.05
C GLY A 46 4.16 15.63 2.63
N SER A 47 3.73 14.38 2.82
CA SER A 47 4.52 13.20 2.47
C SER A 47 4.55 12.93 0.96
N TYR A 48 5.61 12.27 0.48
CA TYR A 48 5.60 11.69 -0.86
C TYR A 48 4.88 10.35 -0.84
N THR A 49 3.98 10.17 -1.80
CA THR A 49 3.17 8.96 -1.95
C THR A 49 3.26 8.43 -3.38
N VAL A 50 3.20 7.12 -3.53
CA VAL A 50 2.93 6.48 -4.82
C VAL A 50 1.44 6.23 -4.90
N LEU A 51 0.79 6.87 -5.86
CA LEU A 51 -0.61 6.65 -6.19
C LEU A 51 -0.70 5.54 -7.24
N THR A 52 -1.29 4.41 -6.88
CA THR A 52 -1.56 3.32 -7.81
C THR A 52 -2.99 3.42 -8.32
N PHE A 53 -3.15 3.86 -9.56
CA PHE A 53 -4.42 3.83 -10.26
C PHE A 53 -4.65 2.44 -10.86
N SER A 54 -5.83 1.87 -10.68
CA SER A 54 -6.16 0.52 -11.11
C SER A 54 -7.31 0.52 -12.11
N VAL A 55 -7.11 -0.10 -13.28
CA VAL A 55 -8.16 -0.23 -14.32
C VAL A 55 -8.42 -1.70 -14.57
N GLY A 56 -9.62 -2.16 -14.22
CA GLY A 56 -9.98 -3.59 -14.20
C GLY A 56 -10.72 -4.12 -15.41
N HIS A 57 -11.27 -3.26 -16.26
CA HIS A 57 -12.07 -3.67 -17.42
C HIS A 57 -12.07 -2.63 -18.55
N GLY A 58 -12.63 -3.01 -19.70
CA GLY A 58 -12.90 -2.13 -20.83
C GLY A 58 -14.20 -1.32 -20.68
N CYS A 59 -14.44 -0.34 -21.56
CA CYS A 59 -15.67 0.45 -21.56
C CYS A 59 -16.79 -0.39 -22.17
N GLU A 60 -17.79 -0.80 -21.38
CA GLU A 60 -18.82 -1.75 -21.81
C GLU A 60 -18.21 -3.02 -22.45
N GLY A 61 -17.09 -3.50 -21.91
CA GLY A 61 -16.33 -4.65 -22.43
C GLY A 61 -15.44 -4.36 -23.64
N SER A 62 -15.41 -3.13 -24.16
CA SER A 62 -14.49 -2.73 -25.23
C SER A 62 -13.08 -2.50 -24.69
N PRO A 63 -12.01 -3.04 -25.31
CA PRO A 63 -10.63 -2.87 -24.85
C PRO A 63 -10.20 -1.41 -24.64
N THR A 64 -9.51 -1.15 -23.53
CA THR A 64 -9.00 0.17 -23.16
C THR A 64 -7.78 0.54 -23.98
N THR A 65 -7.76 1.76 -24.50
CA THR A 65 -6.67 2.28 -25.35
C THR A 65 -5.95 3.46 -24.74
N LYS A 66 -6.58 4.17 -23.79
CA LYS A 66 -6.00 5.36 -23.17
C LYS A 66 -6.63 5.62 -21.81
N ILE A 67 -5.78 6.02 -20.87
CA ILE A 67 -6.14 6.49 -19.53
C ILE A 67 -5.57 7.89 -19.37
N ALA A 68 -6.44 8.85 -19.09
CA ALA A 68 -6.13 10.25 -18.90
C ALA A 68 -6.48 10.64 -17.47
N ILE A 69 -5.46 10.85 -16.64
CA ILE A 69 -5.59 11.22 -15.23
C ILE A 69 -5.39 12.72 -15.11
N GLN A 70 -6.43 13.44 -14.69
CA GLN A 70 -6.36 14.87 -14.41
C GLN A 70 -5.67 15.10 -13.07
N MET A 71 -4.66 15.97 -13.06
CA MET A 71 -3.96 16.35 -11.84
C MET A 71 -4.72 17.51 -11.16
N PRO A 72 -5.04 17.39 -9.86
CA PRO A 72 -5.57 18.48 -9.06
C PRO A 72 -4.63 19.69 -9.05
N GLU A 73 -5.16 20.90 -8.92
CA GLU A 73 -4.33 22.11 -8.81
C GLU A 73 -3.39 22.07 -7.60
N ALA A 74 -3.83 21.47 -6.49
CA ALA A 74 -3.04 21.26 -5.28
C ALA A 74 -1.82 20.34 -5.48
N ILE A 75 -1.71 19.64 -6.61
CA ILE A 75 -0.58 18.78 -6.96
C ILE A 75 0.06 19.32 -8.25
N PRO A 76 1.01 20.27 -8.14
CA PRO A 76 1.59 20.90 -9.33
C PRO A 76 2.62 20.03 -10.05
N SER A 77 3.23 19.08 -9.34
CA SER A 77 4.30 18.21 -9.80
C SER A 77 3.93 16.74 -9.66
N VAL A 78 4.24 15.95 -10.68
CA VAL A 78 4.01 14.50 -10.72
C VAL A 78 5.09 13.80 -11.52
N THR A 79 5.51 12.64 -11.02
CA THR A 79 6.46 11.75 -11.68
C THR A 79 5.75 10.44 -12.02
N PRO A 80 5.31 10.25 -13.27
CA PRO A 80 4.67 9.01 -13.69
C PRO A 80 5.69 7.88 -13.90
N THR A 81 5.35 6.68 -13.44
CA THR A 81 6.10 5.45 -13.74
C THR A 81 5.94 5.08 -15.22
N LEU A 82 7.05 4.64 -15.84
CA LEU A 82 7.03 4.07 -17.19
C LEU A 82 6.48 2.64 -17.15
N ASN A 83 5.37 2.40 -17.84
CA ASN A 83 4.79 1.07 -18.00
C ASN A 83 5.11 0.54 -19.42
N GLN A 84 5.68 -0.66 -19.54
CA GLN A 84 6.12 -1.25 -20.81
C GLN A 84 4.96 -1.37 -21.83
N GLY A 85 3.75 -1.64 -21.35
CA GLY A 85 2.54 -1.74 -22.20
C GLY A 85 2.03 -0.41 -22.74
N TRP A 86 2.56 0.73 -22.27
CA TRP A 86 1.98 2.05 -22.50
C TRP A 86 3.03 3.08 -22.94
N ALA A 87 2.59 4.09 -23.67
CA ALA A 87 3.31 5.33 -23.87
C ALA A 87 2.73 6.36 -22.90
N VAL A 88 3.59 7.01 -22.10
CA VAL A 88 3.17 8.04 -21.13
C VAL A 88 3.55 9.43 -21.60
N ARG A 89 2.67 10.41 -21.37
CA ARG A 89 2.91 11.83 -21.66
C ARG A 89 2.37 12.69 -20.52
N LYS A 90 3.15 13.70 -20.11
CA LYS A 90 2.69 14.79 -19.25
C LYS A 90 2.14 15.93 -20.10
N VAL A 91 0.99 16.46 -19.71
CA VAL A 91 0.43 17.70 -20.25
C VAL A 91 0.71 18.80 -19.23
N SER A 92 1.45 19.82 -19.64
CA SER A 92 1.74 20.97 -18.79
C SER A 92 0.87 22.16 -19.14
N GLU A 93 0.58 22.99 -18.16
CA GLU A 93 -0.08 24.29 -18.34
C GLU A 93 0.64 25.39 -17.57
N LYS A 94 0.52 26.62 -18.04
CA LYS A 94 1.12 27.79 -17.39
C LYS A 94 0.32 28.19 -16.17
N LEU A 95 1.03 28.47 -15.09
CA LEU A 95 0.44 29.04 -13.90
C LEU A 95 0.22 30.54 -14.08
N ALA A 96 -0.88 31.05 -13.53
CA ALA A 96 -1.16 32.49 -13.52
C ALA A 96 -0.13 33.27 -12.69
N LYS A 97 0.39 32.65 -11.63
CA LYS A 97 1.48 33.15 -10.78
C LYS A 97 2.45 32.01 -10.50
N PRO A 98 3.77 32.29 -10.44
CA PRO A 98 4.73 31.28 -10.01
C PRO A 98 4.40 30.79 -8.59
N ILE A 99 4.58 29.50 -8.35
CA ILE A 99 4.50 28.87 -7.02
C ILE A 99 5.87 28.28 -6.66
N GLU A 100 6.10 28.00 -5.39
CA GLU A 100 7.32 27.32 -4.93
C GLU A 100 7.02 25.86 -4.64
N ASP A 101 7.91 24.95 -5.05
CA ASP A 101 7.84 23.55 -4.67
C ASP A 101 8.47 23.31 -3.28
N ALA A 102 8.38 22.08 -2.77
CA ALA A 102 8.96 21.71 -1.48
C ALA A 102 10.49 21.85 -1.39
N HIS A 103 11.18 22.06 -2.52
CA HIS A 103 12.62 22.28 -2.59
C HIS A 103 12.98 23.77 -2.81
N GLY A 104 11.98 24.67 -2.80
CA GLY A 104 12.16 26.11 -3.02
C GLY A 104 12.35 26.50 -4.49
N ASN A 105 12.10 25.59 -5.44
CA ASN A 105 12.15 25.94 -6.86
C ASN A 105 10.88 26.68 -7.27
N LYS A 106 11.05 27.72 -8.09
CA LYS A 106 9.90 28.44 -8.68
C LYS A 106 9.36 27.68 -9.88
N LEU A 107 8.13 27.19 -9.75
CA LEU A 107 7.36 26.59 -10.83
C LEU A 107 6.52 27.66 -11.52
N THR A 108 6.71 27.82 -12.84
CA THR A 108 5.86 28.68 -13.69
C THR A 108 4.85 27.88 -14.51
N GLU A 109 5.00 26.56 -14.53
CA GLU A 109 4.10 25.61 -15.17
C GLU A 109 3.83 24.46 -14.21
N ARG A 110 2.66 23.85 -14.33
CA ARG A 110 2.30 22.62 -13.60
C ARG A 110 1.92 21.53 -14.59
N VAL A 111 1.99 20.28 -14.15
CA VAL A 111 1.42 19.17 -14.91
C VAL A 111 -0.08 19.15 -14.65
N SER A 112 -0.89 19.43 -15.68
CA SER A 112 -2.34 19.37 -15.59
C SER A 112 -2.88 17.96 -15.79
N GLN A 113 -2.20 17.13 -16.57
CA GLN A 113 -2.72 15.78 -16.89
C GLN A 113 -1.57 14.80 -17.17
N VAL A 114 -1.76 13.55 -16.75
CA VAL A 114 -0.91 12.43 -17.17
C VAL A 114 -1.72 11.52 -18.09
N VAL A 115 -1.20 11.22 -19.27
CA VAL A 115 -1.87 10.41 -20.28
C VAL A 115 -1.05 9.16 -20.57
N TYR A 116 -1.65 8.00 -20.32
CA TYR A 116 -1.15 6.70 -20.76
C TYR A 116 -1.92 6.27 -22.01
N THR A 117 -1.19 5.91 -23.07
CA THR A 117 -1.77 5.37 -24.32
C THR A 117 -1.25 3.96 -24.54
N ALA A 118 -2.14 3.00 -24.70
CA ALA A 118 -1.81 1.59 -24.80
C ALA A 118 -1.06 1.33 -26.12
N ARG A 119 0.03 0.56 -26.05
CA ARG A 119 0.72 0.06 -27.24
C ARG A 119 -0.08 -1.08 -27.87
N THR A 120 -0.63 -1.93 -27.00
CA THR A 120 -1.63 -2.94 -27.31
C THR A 120 -2.83 -2.66 -26.41
N PRO A 121 -4.06 -2.52 -26.96
CA PRO A 121 -5.25 -2.28 -26.14
C PRO A 121 -5.38 -3.29 -25.01
N LEU A 122 -5.65 -2.81 -23.79
CA LEU A 122 -5.93 -3.66 -22.63
C LEU A 122 -7.29 -4.33 -22.85
N ALA A 123 -7.25 -5.63 -23.15
CA ALA A 123 -8.45 -6.42 -23.39
C ALA A 123 -9.30 -6.53 -22.12
N ASP A 124 -10.60 -6.71 -22.32
CA ASP A 124 -11.53 -6.91 -21.21
C ASP A 124 -11.20 -8.17 -20.40
N GLY A 125 -11.45 -8.14 -19.10
CA GLY A 125 -11.07 -9.21 -18.17
C GLY A 125 -9.59 -9.22 -17.76
N PHE A 126 -8.78 -8.30 -18.30
CA PHE A 126 -7.42 -8.04 -17.82
C PHE A 126 -7.36 -6.70 -17.10
N ARG A 127 -6.44 -6.63 -16.13
CA ARG A 127 -6.19 -5.45 -15.31
C ARG A 127 -4.81 -4.90 -15.59
N ASP A 128 -4.67 -3.58 -15.50
CA ASP A 128 -3.37 -2.91 -15.41
C ASP A 128 -3.40 -1.81 -14.34
N THR A 129 -2.22 -1.31 -13.98
CA THR A 129 -2.03 -0.26 -13.00
C THR A 129 -1.12 0.85 -13.51
N PHE A 130 -1.39 2.08 -13.07
CA PHE A 130 -0.63 3.27 -13.41
C PHE A 130 -0.17 3.95 -12.13
N GLU A 131 1.13 4.05 -11.96
CA GLU A 131 1.72 4.60 -10.73
C GLU A 131 2.22 6.02 -10.96
N LEU A 132 1.79 6.92 -10.08
CA LEU A 132 2.21 8.32 -10.07
C LEU A 132 2.84 8.64 -8.72
N SER A 133 4.09 9.10 -8.72
CA SER A 133 4.70 9.67 -7.50
C SER A 133 4.36 11.16 -7.42
N VAL A 134 3.77 11.56 -6.29
CA VAL A 134 3.36 12.93 -5.99
C VAL A 134 3.64 13.26 -4.52
N GLN A 135 3.64 14.54 -4.20
CA GLN A 135 3.54 15.00 -2.82
C GLN A 135 2.07 15.17 -2.43
N VAL A 136 1.68 14.69 -1.25
CA VAL A 136 0.35 14.91 -0.67
C VAL A 136 0.26 16.37 -0.20
N PRO A 137 -0.82 17.11 -0.53
CA PRO A 137 -1.00 18.48 -0.06
C PRO A 137 -1.01 18.61 1.47
N ASP A 138 -0.61 19.76 1.98
CA ASP A 138 -0.62 20.09 3.43
C ASP A 138 -2.01 20.51 3.93
N ALA A 139 -3.05 19.74 3.57
CA ALA A 139 -4.44 20.04 3.87
C ALA A 139 -5.13 18.83 4.53
N GLU A 140 -4.76 18.55 5.78
CA GLU A 140 -5.37 17.45 6.55
C GLU A 140 -6.91 17.53 6.55
N GLY A 141 -7.56 16.39 6.30
CA GLY A 141 -9.01 16.27 6.25
C GLY A 141 -9.62 16.56 4.87
N ASP A 142 -8.89 17.22 3.96
CA ASP A 142 -9.37 17.45 2.60
C ASP A 142 -9.32 16.16 1.76
N THR A 143 -10.26 16.04 0.83
CA THR A 143 -10.28 14.97 -0.17
C THR A 143 -9.60 15.42 -1.46
N VAL A 144 -8.64 14.63 -1.92
CA VAL A 144 -7.96 14.82 -3.20
C VAL A 144 -8.62 13.92 -4.24
N THR A 145 -9.24 14.53 -5.25
CA THR A 145 -9.97 13.82 -6.31
C THR A 145 -9.23 13.90 -7.64
N PHE A 146 -9.13 12.78 -8.36
CA PHE A 146 -8.46 12.66 -9.64
C PHE A 146 -9.47 12.24 -10.71
N PRO A 147 -10.08 13.18 -11.45
CA PRO A 147 -10.91 12.82 -12.59
C PRO A 147 -10.12 11.98 -13.61
N VAL A 148 -10.70 10.87 -14.06
CA VAL A 148 -10.09 9.97 -15.05
C VAL A 148 -11.00 9.80 -16.25
N ILE A 149 -10.44 9.99 -17.45
CA ILE A 149 -11.10 9.61 -18.70
C ILE A 149 -10.48 8.31 -19.21
N GLN A 150 -11.30 7.28 -19.29
CA GLN A 150 -10.95 5.99 -19.89
C GLN A 150 -11.50 5.94 -21.31
N THR A 151 -10.62 5.91 -22.31
CA THR A 151 -11.01 5.75 -23.71
C THR A 151 -10.77 4.31 -24.15
N CYS A 152 -11.77 3.73 -24.79
CA CYS A 152 -11.71 2.38 -25.32
C CYS A 152 -11.80 2.39 -26.84
N GLN A 153 -11.60 1.23 -27.47
CA GLN A 153 -11.77 1.13 -28.93
C GLN A 153 -13.17 1.54 -29.39
N LYS A 154 -14.18 1.28 -28.55
CA LYS A 154 -15.56 1.74 -28.70
C LYS A 154 -15.96 2.45 -27.41
N GLY A 155 -16.39 3.70 -27.54
CA GLY A 155 -16.86 4.49 -26.40
C GLY A 155 -15.77 4.94 -25.44
N GLN A 156 -16.22 5.50 -24.32
CA GLN A 156 -15.41 5.99 -23.23
C GLN A 156 -16.21 5.95 -21.93
N THR A 157 -15.52 5.91 -20.81
CA THR A 157 -16.11 6.11 -19.47
C THR A 157 -15.41 7.30 -18.81
N SER A 158 -16.21 8.18 -18.21
CA SER A 158 -15.74 9.38 -17.52
C SER A 158 -15.87 9.19 -16.02
N TRP A 159 -14.79 8.78 -15.36
CA TRP A 159 -14.70 8.64 -13.91
C TRP A 159 -14.46 10.01 -13.28
N ILE A 160 -15.53 10.82 -13.23
CA ILE A 160 -15.44 12.26 -12.90
C ILE A 160 -16.44 12.70 -11.82
N GLU A 161 -17.31 11.80 -11.37
CA GLU A 161 -18.36 12.17 -10.43
C GLU A 161 -17.81 12.36 -9.02
N THR A 162 -18.37 13.34 -8.31
CA THR A 162 -18.14 13.60 -6.89
C THR A 162 -19.47 13.57 -6.17
N PRO A 163 -19.55 13.02 -4.95
CA PRO A 163 -20.81 12.94 -4.22
C PRO A 163 -21.34 14.35 -3.91
N ALA A 164 -22.65 14.56 -4.07
CA ALA A 164 -23.31 15.73 -3.53
C ALA A 164 -23.32 15.69 -1.99
N GLU A 165 -23.61 16.82 -1.33
CA GLU A 165 -23.71 16.85 0.14
C GLU A 165 -24.74 15.82 0.64
N GLY A 166 -24.28 14.87 1.46
CA GLY A 166 -25.10 13.81 2.04
C GLY A 166 -25.44 12.64 1.11
N GLN A 167 -24.88 12.61 -0.11
CA GLN A 167 -24.96 11.45 -1.01
C GLN A 167 -23.89 10.41 -0.64
N ASP A 168 -24.23 9.13 -0.77
CA ASP A 168 -23.27 8.04 -0.63
C ASP A 168 -22.39 7.93 -1.89
N GLU A 169 -21.08 7.79 -1.72
CA GLU A 169 -20.12 7.62 -2.81
C GLU A 169 -20.36 6.32 -3.59
N GLU A 170 -20.90 5.28 -2.93
CA GLU A 170 -21.19 3.99 -3.55
C GLU A 170 -22.36 4.06 -4.55
N GLU A 171 -23.17 5.12 -4.49
CA GLU A 171 -24.30 5.36 -5.41
C GLU A 171 -23.86 6.00 -6.73
N LEU A 172 -22.61 6.46 -6.83
CA LEU A 172 -22.09 7.08 -8.05
C LEU A 172 -21.84 6.02 -9.13
N GLU A 173 -22.25 6.30 -10.36
CA GLU A 173 -22.08 5.38 -11.50
C GLU A 173 -20.64 5.41 -12.01
N SER A 174 -19.97 6.56 -11.93
CA SER A 174 -18.61 6.75 -12.39
C SER A 174 -17.85 7.72 -11.48
N PRO A 175 -17.62 7.32 -10.20
CA PRO A 175 -16.92 8.16 -9.23
C PRO A 175 -15.49 8.42 -9.69
N ALA A 176 -15.04 9.66 -9.51
CA ALA A 176 -13.64 9.99 -9.66
C ALA A 176 -12.81 9.34 -8.55
N PRO A 177 -11.67 8.68 -8.87
CA PRO A 177 -10.75 8.19 -7.85
C PRO A 177 -10.36 9.29 -6.87
N ALA A 178 -10.46 9.03 -5.57
CA ALA A 178 -10.12 9.99 -4.54
C ALA A 178 -9.50 9.35 -3.29
N PHE A 179 -8.84 10.16 -2.47
CA PHE A 179 -8.42 9.80 -1.12
C PHE A 179 -8.47 11.01 -0.19
N THR A 180 -8.67 10.77 1.11
CA THR A 180 -8.63 11.81 2.15
C THR A 180 -7.24 11.95 2.73
N ILE A 181 -6.78 13.18 2.90
CA ILE A 181 -5.48 13.49 3.50
C ILE A 181 -5.56 13.26 5.02
N THR A 182 -4.63 12.47 5.54
CA THR A 182 -4.48 12.25 6.98
C THR A 182 -3.45 13.21 7.57
N ALA A 183 -3.43 13.33 8.89
CA ALA A 183 -2.43 14.10 9.60
C ALA A 183 -1.00 13.78 9.15
N ALA A 184 -0.13 14.78 9.18
CA ALA A 184 1.29 14.60 8.91
C ALA A 184 1.88 13.55 9.87
N SER A 185 2.76 12.70 9.36
CA SER A 185 3.51 11.78 10.22
C SER A 185 4.57 12.58 10.98
N GLY A 186 4.71 12.35 12.29
CA GLY A 186 5.55 13.13 13.21
C GLY A 186 7.06 13.18 12.91
N GLU A 187 7.55 12.44 11.92
CA GLU A 187 8.93 12.49 11.46
C GLU A 187 9.08 13.36 10.20
N GLY A 188 9.04 14.68 10.40
CA GLY A 188 9.50 15.63 9.39
C GLY A 188 10.99 15.40 9.10
N HIS A 189 11.34 15.10 7.85
CA HIS A 189 12.72 15.05 7.36
C HIS A 189 13.32 16.46 7.19
N HIS A 190 13.22 17.29 8.22
CA HIS A 190 14.00 18.51 8.29
C HIS A 190 15.36 18.17 8.90
N GLY A 191 16.24 17.64 8.06
CA GLY A 191 17.68 17.63 8.31
C GLY A 191 18.22 19.07 8.29
N GLY A 192 17.89 19.83 9.34
CA GLY A 192 18.58 21.05 9.69
C GLY A 192 19.77 20.67 10.56
N ALA A 193 20.95 20.59 9.94
CA ALA A 193 22.20 20.58 10.70
C ALA A 193 22.26 21.88 11.50
N THR A 194 22.13 21.78 12.82
CA THR A 194 22.60 22.81 13.72
C THR A 194 24.11 22.64 13.82
N ASP A 195 24.84 23.44 13.06
CA ASP A 195 26.19 23.83 13.42
C ASP A 195 26.12 24.53 14.78
N ASP A 196 26.72 23.94 15.80
CA ASP A 196 27.18 24.65 16.99
C ASP A 196 28.53 24.08 17.43
N ASP A 197 29.40 25.02 17.74
CA ASP A 197 30.86 25.02 17.66
C ASP A 197 31.56 24.70 19.00
N ALA A 198 32.85 24.37 18.87
CA ALA A 198 33.95 24.49 19.85
C ALA A 198 34.14 23.47 21.00
N GLY A 199 35.37 22.91 21.03
CA GLY A 199 35.91 22.20 22.19
C GLY A 199 37.27 21.49 22.00
N GLU A 200 38.31 22.25 21.65
CA GLU A 200 39.77 22.11 21.87
C GLU A 200 40.44 20.75 22.25
N SER A 201 41.46 20.41 21.45
CA SER A 201 42.76 19.74 21.70
C SER A 201 42.91 18.56 22.68
N ASP A 202 43.51 17.47 22.18
CA ASP A 202 44.82 17.03 22.70
C ASP A 202 45.55 16.15 21.67
N GLU A 203 46.82 16.48 21.45
CA GLU A 203 47.76 15.78 20.57
C GLU A 203 48.33 14.54 21.29
N HIS A 204 48.41 13.39 20.63
CA HIS A 204 49.43 12.39 20.92
C HIS A 204 49.86 11.65 19.64
N GLU A 205 51.18 11.56 19.50
CA GLU A 205 51.96 11.09 18.36
C GLU A 205 51.72 9.64 17.92
N ALA A 206 52.14 9.40 16.68
CA ALA A 206 52.07 8.16 15.91
C ALA A 206 52.84 6.98 16.50
N ALA A 207 52.28 5.78 16.29
CA ALA A 207 53.05 4.56 16.09
C ALA A 207 52.31 3.66 15.07
N ASP A 208 52.98 3.41 13.95
CA ASP A 208 52.62 2.38 12.98
C ASP A 208 52.61 0.99 13.62
N ALA A 209 51.59 0.18 13.30
CA ALA A 209 51.67 -1.27 13.32
C ALA A 209 50.64 -1.85 12.35
N ASP A 210 51.15 -2.47 11.28
CA ASP A 210 50.45 -3.47 10.47
C ASP A 210 49.81 -4.55 11.35
N GLY A 211 48.59 -4.98 10.98
CA GLY A 211 47.90 -6.08 11.62
C GLY A 211 46.64 -6.46 10.85
N ASP A 212 46.76 -7.50 10.04
CA ASP A 212 45.67 -8.24 9.40
C ASP A 212 44.67 -8.83 10.42
N ASP A 213 43.45 -8.95 9.92
CA ASP A 213 42.39 -9.91 10.23
C ASP A 213 41.59 -9.85 11.56
N ASP A 214 40.31 -10.20 11.36
CA ASP A 214 39.32 -10.67 12.32
C ASP A 214 38.58 -9.66 13.22
N GLY A 215 37.28 -9.47 12.92
CA GLY A 215 36.27 -9.63 13.98
C GLY A 215 35.15 -8.59 14.07
N ASP A 216 33.94 -9.07 13.74
CA ASP A 216 32.64 -8.73 14.33
C ASP A 216 31.90 -7.45 13.94
N GLY A 217 30.85 -7.67 13.14
CA GLY A 217 29.75 -6.72 12.97
C GLY A 217 28.49 -7.32 12.34
N ASP A 218 28.21 -8.63 12.47
CA ASP A 218 26.88 -9.15 12.12
C ASP A 218 26.46 -10.36 13.01
N GLY A 219 26.40 -10.09 14.31
CA GLY A 219 26.10 -11.08 15.35
C GLY A 219 24.60 -11.31 15.63
N LEU A 220 23.68 -10.96 14.72
CA LEU A 220 22.24 -11.14 14.95
C LEU A 220 21.48 -11.89 13.84
N ALA A 221 22.14 -12.28 12.74
CA ALA A 221 21.47 -13.00 11.64
C ALA A 221 21.62 -14.55 11.66
N VAL A 222 22.52 -15.12 12.48
CA VAL A 222 22.83 -16.57 12.45
C VAL A 222 22.13 -17.38 13.58
N GLY A 223 21.63 -16.73 14.63
CA GLY A 223 20.97 -17.42 15.75
C GLY A 223 19.58 -18.01 15.42
N GLY A 224 18.86 -17.43 14.45
CA GLY A 224 17.49 -17.84 14.10
C GLY A 224 17.39 -19.11 13.24
N LEU A 225 18.43 -19.43 12.45
CA LEU A 225 18.37 -20.53 11.49
C LEU A 225 18.60 -21.91 12.15
N VAL A 226 19.39 -21.99 13.22
CA VAL A 226 19.69 -23.25 13.92
C VAL A 226 18.52 -23.70 14.82
N ALA A 227 17.76 -22.76 15.39
CA ALA A 227 16.56 -23.08 16.18
C ALA A 227 15.38 -23.55 15.30
N GLY A 228 15.26 -23.06 14.06
CA GLY A 228 14.20 -23.45 13.13
C GLY A 228 14.29 -24.89 12.62
N ILE A 229 15.50 -25.39 12.37
CA ILE A 229 15.72 -26.76 11.86
C ILE A 229 15.48 -27.80 12.98
N GLY A 230 15.81 -27.48 14.24
CA GLY A 230 15.54 -28.36 15.38
C GLY A 230 14.04 -28.55 15.69
N GLY A 231 13.24 -27.50 15.53
CA GLY A 231 11.78 -27.54 15.75
C GLY A 231 11.04 -28.44 14.76
N LEU A 232 11.46 -28.45 13.49
CA LEU A 232 10.87 -29.30 12.45
C LEU A 232 11.15 -30.80 12.66
N ALA A 233 12.33 -31.15 13.20
CA ALA A 233 12.68 -32.54 13.48
C ALA A 233 11.88 -33.14 14.65
N LEU A 234 11.60 -32.35 15.70
CA LEU A 234 10.79 -32.80 16.84
C LEU A 234 9.28 -32.82 16.54
N GLY A 235 8.78 -31.88 15.72
CA GLY A 235 7.39 -31.87 15.26
C GLY A 235 7.03 -33.03 14.34
N GLY A 236 7.93 -33.41 13.43
CA GLY A 236 7.73 -34.54 12.51
C GLY A 236 7.61 -35.90 13.22
N LEU A 237 8.37 -36.11 14.30
CA LEU A 237 8.34 -37.39 15.04
C LEU A 237 7.07 -37.57 15.90
N ALA A 238 6.44 -36.47 16.33
CA ALA A 238 5.18 -36.50 17.07
C ALA A 238 3.97 -36.87 16.17
N LEU A 239 3.95 -36.37 14.93
CA LEU A 239 2.91 -36.70 13.94
C LEU A 239 2.99 -38.16 13.47
N ALA A 240 4.20 -38.70 13.30
CA ALA A 240 4.40 -40.10 12.89
C ALA A 240 3.98 -41.14 13.96
N ARG A 241 3.94 -40.76 15.24
CA ARG A 241 3.50 -41.65 16.34
C ARG A 241 1.99 -41.61 16.60
N SER A 242 1.30 -40.53 16.25
CA SER A 242 -0.18 -40.45 16.35
C SER A 242 -0.90 -41.17 15.21
N GLY A 243 -0.25 -41.38 14.06
CA GLY A 243 -0.83 -42.09 12.92
C GLY A 243 -0.84 -43.63 13.01
N LYS A 244 -0.41 -44.23 14.12
CA LYS A 244 -0.36 -45.70 14.29
C LYS A 244 -1.33 -46.25 15.36
N LYS A 245 -2.31 -45.42 15.76
CA LYS A 245 -3.52 -45.85 16.48
C LYS A 245 -4.74 -45.12 15.92
N ALA A 246 -5.12 -45.47 14.70
CA ALA A 246 -6.48 -45.45 14.18
C ALA A 246 -6.56 -46.52 13.08
#